data_AF-A0AAV2KWB5-F1
#
_entry.id   AF-A0AAV2KWB5-F1
#
_cell.length_a   1.000
_cell.length_b   1.000
_cell.length_c   1.000
_cell.angle_alpha   90.00
_cell.angle_beta   90.00
_cell.angle_gamma   90.00
#
_symmetry.space_group_name_H-M   'P 1'
#
loop_
_entity.id
_entity.type
_entity.pdbx_description
1 polymer ?
#
loop_
_entity_poly.entity_id
_entity_poly.type
_entity_poly.pdbx_seq_one_letter_code
_entity_poly.pdbx_strand_id
1 'polypeptide(L)'
;MVFADTIVRQGSVPLVSKATHVIVPLVEEPEDNCWEAFVLKQEDKRMLLSVNTLPTANIGRYQLSVHTVCPHGQAEFMHDPANDVYLLFNPWCEEDTVFMDSEDERQEYVLNDVGLIYYGTEQQIGYRTWDYGQFADGVLVACLYILEKSGTPASGWGDPINVVRIVSAMVNSVDDFGVIQGNWSGNYAGGSAPTIWTGSVEILQQYHSNNGTPVRYGQCWVFAGVVTTVLRCLGIPCRTVTNYKSAHDTDVSLTTDVYLDENLDPLDLLNTDSVWNFHVWNDCWMARSDLPEGMGGWQAVDATPQETSQGTFRCGPASLTAVRHGQVYLKHDAAFVFAEVNSDKIYWQRKIDGTFSQIYSEKKAVGHCISTKAVGSDERNDITHLYKHPEEMGPRKALFWLGFEPRTF
;
A
#
# COMPACT_ATOMS: atom_id res chain seq x y z
N MET A 1 0.96 -12.72 -46.30
CA MET A 1 0.74 -11.53 -45.45
C MET A 1 1.93 -11.52 -44.51
N VAL A 2 2.75 -10.47 -44.50
CA VAL A 2 3.82 -10.38 -43.49
C VAL A 2 3.19 -9.64 -42.32
N PHE A 3 2.91 -10.35 -41.24
CA PHE A 3 2.58 -9.71 -39.98
C PHE A 3 3.81 -8.91 -39.57
N ALA A 4 3.64 -7.62 -39.27
CA ALA A 4 4.78 -6.79 -38.91
C ALA A 4 4.91 -6.82 -37.39
N ASP A 5 4.07 -6.05 -36.69
CA ASP A 5 4.19 -5.89 -35.25
C ASP A 5 2.82 -5.71 -34.59
N THR A 6 2.72 -6.12 -33.33
CA THR A 6 1.63 -5.73 -32.44
C THR A 6 2.06 -4.46 -31.69
N ILE A 7 1.19 -3.47 -31.56
CA ILE A 7 1.49 -2.26 -30.79
C ILE A 7 0.56 -2.18 -29.60
N VAL A 8 1.12 -1.94 -28.41
CA VAL A 8 0.35 -1.69 -27.20
C VAL A 8 0.64 -0.29 -26.66
N ARG A 9 -0.42 0.44 -26.32
CA ARG A 9 -0.34 1.86 -25.91
C ARG A 9 -1.07 2.08 -24.59
N GLN A 10 -0.48 2.90 -23.71
CA GLN A 10 -1.04 3.24 -22.40
C GLN A 10 -1.00 4.75 -22.16
N GLY A 11 -2.06 5.27 -21.54
CA GLY A 11 -2.20 6.68 -21.18
C GLY A 11 -2.57 7.59 -22.36
N SER A 12 -2.77 8.88 -22.07
CA SER A 12 -3.25 9.87 -23.04
C SER A 12 -2.17 10.32 -24.05
N VAL A 13 -0.88 10.19 -23.68
CA VAL A 13 0.26 10.51 -24.55
C VAL A 13 1.29 9.37 -24.49
N PRO A 14 1.08 8.27 -25.24
CA PRO A 14 2.00 7.14 -25.29
C PRO A 14 3.36 7.52 -25.87
N LEU A 15 4.46 7.16 -25.19
CA LEU A 15 5.83 7.45 -25.62
C LEU A 15 6.73 6.22 -25.49
N VAL A 16 7.53 5.95 -26.52
CA VAL A 16 8.50 4.83 -26.53
C VAL A 16 9.53 5.01 -25.42
N SER A 17 10.05 6.24 -25.24
CA SER A 17 11.04 6.57 -24.20
C SER A 17 10.52 6.45 -22.76
N LYS A 18 9.23 6.18 -22.59
CA LYS A 18 8.54 6.03 -21.30
C LYS A 18 7.91 4.64 -21.13
N ALA A 19 8.17 3.72 -22.07
CA ALA A 19 7.58 2.38 -22.09
C ALA A 19 6.03 2.38 -22.03
N THR A 20 5.38 3.44 -22.51
CA THR A 20 3.91 3.54 -22.63
C THR A 20 3.43 3.43 -24.07
N HIS A 21 4.34 3.43 -25.04
CA HIS A 21 4.10 2.99 -26.42
C HIS A 21 5.10 1.87 -26.73
N VAL A 22 4.61 0.65 -26.83
CA VAL A 22 5.45 -0.54 -26.97
C VAL A 22 5.13 -1.21 -28.31
N ILE A 23 6.18 -1.45 -29.09
CA ILE A 23 6.13 -2.28 -30.29
C ILE A 23 6.53 -3.68 -29.86
N VAL A 24 5.68 -4.64 -30.14
CA VAL A 24 5.84 -6.07 -29.85
C VAL A 24 6.14 -6.74 -31.19
N PRO A 25 7.42 -6.90 -31.56
CA PRO A 25 7.81 -7.51 -32.82
C PRO A 25 7.43 -8.97 -32.90
N LEU A 26 7.13 -9.44 -34.11
CA LEU A 26 7.00 -10.86 -34.38
C LEU A 26 8.37 -11.49 -34.64
N VAL A 27 8.79 -12.41 -33.78
CA VAL A 27 10.10 -13.08 -33.82
C VAL A 27 9.96 -14.58 -34.13
N GLU A 28 11.04 -15.18 -34.62
CA GLU A 28 11.11 -16.63 -34.91
C GLU A 28 11.41 -17.46 -33.66
N GLU A 29 12.31 -16.95 -32.81
CA GLU A 29 12.71 -17.55 -31.54
C GLU A 29 12.47 -16.52 -30.44
N PRO A 30 11.64 -16.81 -29.42
CA PRO A 30 11.38 -15.87 -28.35
C PRO A 30 12.57 -15.77 -27.39
N GLU A 31 12.86 -14.55 -26.95
CA GLU A 31 13.75 -14.31 -25.81
C GLU A 31 12.95 -14.13 -24.51
N ASP A 32 13.59 -14.39 -23.37
CA ASP A 32 13.05 -14.04 -22.07
C ASP A 32 13.25 -12.54 -21.82
N ASN A 33 12.43 -11.94 -20.94
CA ASN A 33 12.57 -10.53 -20.54
C ASN A 33 12.48 -9.50 -21.68
N CYS A 34 11.55 -9.69 -22.61
CA CYS A 34 11.29 -8.74 -23.68
C CYS A 34 9.81 -8.72 -24.07
N TRP A 35 9.42 -7.65 -24.76
CA TRP A 35 8.13 -7.57 -25.42
C TRP A 35 8.24 -8.16 -26.80
N GLU A 36 7.78 -9.39 -26.99
CA GLU A 36 7.87 -10.10 -28.27
C GLU A 36 6.63 -10.96 -28.49
N ALA A 37 6.29 -11.20 -29.76
CA ALA A 37 5.27 -12.15 -30.14
C ALA A 37 5.91 -13.23 -31.02
N PHE A 38 5.45 -14.47 -30.91
CA PHE A 38 5.90 -15.56 -31.78
C PHE A 38 4.74 -16.46 -32.19
N VAL A 39 4.83 -17.04 -33.39
CA VAL A 39 3.77 -17.87 -33.97
C VAL A 39 3.82 -19.28 -33.38
N LEU A 40 2.83 -19.63 -32.57
CA LEU A 40 2.66 -21.01 -32.08
C LEU A 40 2.03 -21.90 -33.15
N LYS A 41 1.05 -21.36 -33.88
CA LYS A 41 0.27 -22.12 -34.86
C LYS A 41 -0.32 -21.21 -35.92
N GLN A 42 -0.34 -21.68 -37.15
CA GLN A 42 -1.01 -21.01 -38.25
C GLN A 42 -1.96 -21.99 -38.95
N GLU A 43 -3.22 -21.60 -39.09
CA GLU A 43 -4.26 -22.34 -39.81
C GLU A 43 -4.99 -21.38 -40.76
N ASP A 44 -4.83 -21.58 -42.07
CA ASP A 44 -5.40 -20.75 -43.12
C ASP A 44 -5.17 -19.23 -42.91
N LYS A 45 -6.20 -18.54 -42.39
CA LYS A 45 -6.24 -17.09 -42.14
C LYS A 45 -6.19 -16.74 -40.65
N ARG A 46 -5.90 -17.71 -39.77
CA ARG A 46 -5.80 -17.54 -38.32
C ARG A 46 -4.38 -17.85 -37.86
N MET A 47 -3.86 -17.01 -36.98
CA MET A 47 -2.59 -17.21 -36.31
C MET A 47 -2.81 -17.19 -34.81
N LEU A 48 -2.25 -18.17 -34.12
CA LEU A 48 -2.14 -18.18 -32.67
C LEU A 48 -0.76 -17.65 -32.31
N LEU A 49 -0.73 -16.52 -31.61
CA LEU A 49 0.49 -15.90 -31.12
C LEU A 49 0.63 -16.16 -29.63
N SER A 50 1.86 -16.45 -29.20
CA SER A 50 2.27 -16.29 -27.82
C SER A 50 2.93 -14.91 -27.71
N VAL A 51 2.60 -14.16 -26.66
CA VAL A 51 3.10 -12.80 -26.45
C VAL A 51 3.77 -12.73 -25.08
N ASN A 52 5.02 -12.33 -25.06
CA ASN A 52 5.80 -12.08 -23.85
C ASN A 52 5.73 -10.59 -23.48
N THR A 53 5.81 -10.33 -22.18
CA THR A 53 5.88 -8.98 -21.61
C THR A 53 7.09 -8.88 -20.69
N LEU A 54 7.56 -7.65 -20.43
CA LEU A 54 8.56 -7.43 -19.40
C LEU A 54 7.96 -7.64 -18.00
N PRO A 55 8.67 -8.27 -17.04
CA PRO A 55 8.28 -8.30 -15.63
C PRO A 55 8.20 -6.90 -14.98
N THR A 56 8.87 -5.92 -15.59
CA THR A 56 8.88 -4.51 -15.17
C THR A 56 7.94 -3.61 -15.99
N ALA A 57 7.09 -4.21 -16.83
CA ALA A 57 6.13 -3.46 -17.62
C ALA A 57 5.18 -2.65 -16.72
N ASN A 58 4.75 -1.49 -17.20
CA ASN A 58 3.78 -0.69 -16.47
C ASN A 58 2.47 -1.46 -16.36
N ILE A 59 1.87 -1.54 -15.18
CA ILE A 59 0.52 -2.11 -15.06
C ILE A 59 -0.51 -1.16 -15.65
N GLY A 60 -1.67 -1.68 -16.03
CA GLY A 60 -2.84 -0.90 -16.40
C GLY A 60 -3.47 -1.35 -17.71
N ARG A 61 -4.32 -0.48 -18.27
CA ARG A 61 -5.05 -0.76 -19.51
C ARG A 61 -4.21 -0.38 -20.73
N TYR A 62 -3.92 -1.37 -21.57
CA TYR A 62 -3.24 -1.22 -22.84
C TYR A 62 -4.21 -1.33 -24.01
N GLN A 63 -4.15 -0.34 -24.90
CA GLN A 63 -4.81 -0.37 -26.20
C GLN A 63 -4.00 -1.22 -27.17
N LEU A 64 -4.62 -2.26 -27.71
CA LEU A 64 -4.01 -3.16 -28.68
C LEU A 64 -4.31 -2.70 -30.11
N SER A 65 -3.28 -2.57 -30.94
CA SER A 65 -3.42 -2.42 -32.40
C SER A 65 -2.48 -3.37 -33.13
N VAL A 66 -2.88 -3.82 -34.32
CA VAL A 66 -2.10 -4.76 -35.14
C VAL A 66 -1.69 -4.06 -36.43
N HIS A 67 -0.38 -4.02 -36.68
CA HIS A 67 0.18 -3.48 -37.92
C HIS A 67 0.63 -4.61 -38.83
N THR A 68 0.19 -4.55 -40.08
CA THR A 68 0.56 -5.54 -41.10
C THR A 68 1.23 -4.85 -42.27
N VAL A 69 2.33 -5.44 -42.74
CA VAL A 69 3.07 -4.94 -43.89
C VAL A 69 2.94 -5.97 -45.00
N CYS A 70 2.41 -5.56 -46.14
CA CYS A 70 2.32 -6.40 -47.32
C CYS A 70 3.06 -5.74 -48.48
N PRO A 71 3.47 -6.51 -49.51
CA PRO A 71 4.10 -5.94 -50.71
C PRO A 71 3.28 -4.84 -51.40
N HIS A 72 1.97 -4.78 -51.16
CA HIS A 72 1.02 -3.84 -51.76
C HIS A 72 0.67 -2.65 -50.84
N GLY A 73 1.27 -2.55 -49.65
CA GLY A 73 1.02 -1.46 -48.71
C GLY A 73 1.01 -1.90 -47.24
N GLN A 74 0.84 -0.93 -46.35
CA GLN A 74 0.68 -1.13 -44.92
C GLN A 74 -0.81 -1.06 -44.57
N ALA A 75 -1.25 -1.92 -43.65
CA ALA A 75 -2.59 -1.85 -43.07
C ALA A 75 -2.48 -1.87 -41.54
N GLU A 76 -3.07 -0.86 -40.90
CA GLU A 76 -3.27 -0.79 -39.45
C GLU A 76 -4.71 -1.22 -39.15
N PHE A 77 -4.87 -2.22 -38.31
CA PHE A 77 -6.17 -2.56 -37.78
C PHE A 77 -6.53 -1.53 -36.71
N MET A 78 -7.64 -0.81 -36.90
CA MET A 78 -8.07 0.24 -35.97
C MET A 78 -8.34 -0.36 -34.59
N HIS A 79 -7.95 0.39 -33.56
CA HIS A 79 -8.20 0.08 -32.16
C HIS A 79 -9.69 -0.23 -31.92
N ASP A 80 -9.95 -1.34 -31.24
CA ASP A 80 -11.26 -1.71 -30.71
C ASP A 80 -11.12 -1.85 -29.19
N PRO A 81 -11.81 -1.02 -28.39
CA PRO A 81 -11.76 -1.08 -26.93
C PRO A 81 -12.11 -2.46 -26.34
N ALA A 82 -12.85 -3.29 -27.07
CA ALA A 82 -13.16 -4.66 -26.64
C ALA A 82 -11.92 -5.58 -26.62
N ASN A 83 -10.84 -5.17 -27.28
CA ASN A 83 -9.56 -5.89 -27.34
C ASN A 83 -8.49 -5.26 -26.44
N ASP A 84 -8.84 -4.31 -25.57
CA ASP A 84 -7.91 -3.76 -24.58
C ASP A 84 -7.42 -4.88 -23.66
N VAL A 85 -6.13 -4.86 -23.35
CA VAL A 85 -5.47 -5.83 -22.45
C VAL A 85 -5.17 -5.13 -21.13
N TYR A 86 -5.48 -5.78 -20.02
CA TYR A 86 -5.07 -5.33 -18.69
C TYR A 86 -3.83 -6.10 -18.27
N LEU A 87 -2.75 -5.36 -18.01
CA LEU A 87 -1.53 -5.92 -17.44
C LEU A 87 -1.48 -5.57 -15.95
N LEU A 88 -1.17 -6.55 -15.12
CA LEU A 88 -1.09 -6.42 -13.66
C LEU A 88 0.29 -6.85 -13.18
N PHE A 89 0.61 -6.59 -11.92
CA PHE A 89 1.78 -7.21 -11.29
C PHE A 89 1.62 -8.73 -11.22
N ASN A 90 2.74 -9.45 -11.21
CA ASN A 90 2.76 -10.91 -11.26
C ASN A 90 3.53 -11.55 -10.09
N PRO A 91 2.85 -11.89 -8.99
CA PRO A 91 3.44 -12.58 -7.84
C PRO A 91 4.00 -13.98 -8.12
N TRP A 92 3.69 -14.57 -9.27
CA TRP A 92 4.20 -15.89 -9.69
C TRP A 92 5.49 -15.80 -10.52
N CYS A 93 5.86 -14.61 -11.01
CA CYS A 93 7.07 -14.41 -11.81
C CYS A 93 8.25 -14.08 -10.91
N GLU A 94 9.29 -14.92 -10.88
CA GLU A 94 10.49 -14.74 -10.05
C GLU A 94 11.25 -13.43 -10.33
N GLU A 95 11.07 -12.87 -11.52
CA GLU A 95 11.70 -11.63 -11.97
C GLU A 95 10.85 -10.39 -11.69
N ASP A 96 9.60 -10.56 -11.26
CA ASP A 96 8.76 -9.46 -10.81
C ASP A 96 9.15 -9.06 -9.39
N THR A 97 9.25 -7.76 -9.16
CA THR A 97 9.52 -7.17 -7.84
C THR A 97 8.50 -7.55 -6.75
N VAL A 98 7.30 -8.01 -7.10
CA VAL A 98 6.31 -8.51 -6.14
C VAL A 98 6.26 -10.03 -6.00
N PHE A 99 7.26 -10.75 -6.56
CA PHE A 99 7.33 -12.21 -6.48
C PHE A 99 7.19 -12.72 -5.05
N MET A 100 6.28 -13.68 -4.86
CA MET A 100 6.04 -14.36 -3.59
C MET A 100 6.12 -15.87 -3.82
N ASP A 101 7.13 -16.51 -3.25
CA ASP A 101 7.47 -17.91 -3.53
C ASP A 101 6.36 -18.90 -3.09
N SER A 102 5.80 -18.67 -1.89
CA SER A 102 4.81 -19.57 -1.30
C SER A 102 3.46 -19.49 -2.02
N GLU A 103 3.01 -20.62 -2.55
CA GLU A 103 1.69 -20.72 -3.19
C GLU A 103 0.56 -20.42 -2.22
N ASP A 104 0.61 -20.94 -0.98
CA ASP A 104 -0.44 -20.69 0.03
C ASP A 104 -0.52 -19.20 0.38
N GLU A 105 0.63 -18.50 0.41
CA GLU A 105 0.67 -17.05 0.65
C GLU A 105 0.13 -16.27 -0.55
N ARG A 106 0.42 -16.68 -1.79
CA ARG A 106 -0.20 -16.08 -2.98
C ARG A 106 -1.72 -16.26 -2.99
N GLN A 107 -2.20 -17.44 -2.62
CA GLN A 107 -3.63 -17.69 -2.46
C GLN A 107 -4.25 -16.76 -1.42
N GLU A 108 -3.64 -16.59 -0.23
CA GLU A 108 -4.19 -15.73 0.82
C GLU A 108 -4.06 -14.23 0.53
N TYR A 109 -2.92 -13.79 -0.01
CA TYR A 109 -2.56 -12.37 -0.08
C TYR A 109 -2.83 -11.72 -1.43
N VAL A 110 -3.22 -12.50 -2.45
CA VAL A 110 -3.61 -12.01 -3.78
C VAL A 110 -5.01 -12.48 -4.15
N LEU A 111 -5.28 -13.78 -4.04
CA LEU A 111 -6.49 -14.41 -4.59
C LEU A 111 -7.66 -14.54 -3.61
N ASN A 112 -7.42 -14.51 -2.30
CA ASN A 112 -8.51 -14.52 -1.34
C ASN A 112 -9.21 -13.15 -1.35
N ASP A 113 -10.50 -13.12 -1.64
CA ASP A 113 -11.31 -11.91 -1.74
C ASP A 113 -12.11 -11.61 -0.47
N VAL A 114 -11.94 -12.42 0.58
CA VAL A 114 -12.55 -12.23 1.89
C VAL A 114 -11.48 -12.27 2.99
N GLY A 115 -11.48 -11.26 3.85
CA GLY A 115 -10.52 -11.11 4.94
C GLY A 115 -11.16 -10.99 6.32
N LEU A 116 -10.30 -10.93 7.33
CA LEU A 116 -10.66 -10.60 8.71
C LEU A 116 -9.88 -9.37 9.15
N ILE A 117 -10.58 -8.37 9.68
CA ILE A 117 -9.97 -7.19 10.28
C ILE A 117 -10.22 -7.23 11.78
N TYR A 118 -9.14 -7.22 12.56
CA TYR A 118 -9.19 -7.29 14.02
C TYR A 118 -9.45 -5.90 14.62
N TYR A 119 -10.20 -5.88 15.73
CA TYR A 119 -10.56 -4.67 16.47
C TYR A 119 -10.65 -4.96 17.98
N GLY A 120 -11.06 -3.96 18.76
CA GLY A 120 -11.34 -4.11 20.19
C GLY A 120 -10.18 -3.59 21.03
N THR A 121 -9.76 -4.37 22.03
CA THR A 121 -8.58 -4.06 22.85
C THR A 121 -7.65 -5.26 22.90
N GLU A 122 -6.42 -5.07 23.35
CA GLU A 122 -5.45 -6.16 23.54
C GLU A 122 -5.98 -7.28 24.47
N GLN A 123 -6.87 -6.94 25.43
CA GLN A 123 -7.49 -7.91 26.34
C GLN A 123 -8.73 -8.61 25.74
N GLN A 124 -9.38 -7.99 24.77
CA GLN A 124 -10.60 -8.49 24.15
C GLN A 124 -10.55 -8.21 22.65
N ILE A 125 -9.79 -9.07 21.96
CA ILE A 125 -9.62 -9.02 20.50
C ILE A 125 -10.87 -9.58 19.83
N GLY A 126 -11.55 -8.71 19.09
CA GLY A 126 -12.62 -9.08 18.17
C GLY A 126 -12.14 -9.06 16.72
N TYR A 127 -12.95 -9.59 15.81
CA TYR A 127 -12.72 -9.47 14.38
C TYR A 127 -14.03 -9.23 13.63
N ARG A 128 -13.92 -8.64 12.45
CA ARG A 128 -15.00 -8.56 11.46
C ARG A 128 -14.55 -9.13 10.15
N THR A 129 -15.44 -9.83 9.48
CA THR A 129 -15.26 -10.21 8.08
C THR A 129 -15.32 -8.97 7.20
N TRP A 130 -14.47 -8.93 6.19
CA TRP A 130 -14.43 -7.87 5.19
C TRP A 130 -14.40 -8.48 3.79
N ASP A 131 -15.36 -8.09 2.97
CA ASP A 131 -15.39 -8.44 1.55
C ASP A 131 -14.48 -7.48 0.77
N TYR A 132 -13.26 -7.92 0.45
CA TYR A 132 -12.37 -7.16 -0.43
C TYR A 132 -12.96 -7.12 -1.84
N GLY A 133 -13.39 -8.27 -2.36
CA GLY A 133 -14.11 -8.37 -3.63
C GLY A 133 -13.33 -7.84 -4.83
N GLN A 134 -12.01 -8.01 -4.86
CA GLN A 134 -11.14 -7.48 -5.92
C GLN A 134 -11.48 -7.99 -7.33
N PHE A 135 -12.24 -9.08 -7.45
CA PHE A 135 -12.71 -9.66 -8.71
C PHE A 135 -14.14 -9.29 -9.08
N ALA A 136 -14.84 -8.52 -8.24
CA ALA A 136 -16.19 -8.07 -8.52
C ALA A 136 -16.22 -7.11 -9.72
N ASP A 137 -17.35 -7.09 -10.43
CA ASP A 137 -17.51 -6.27 -11.62
C ASP A 137 -17.24 -4.78 -11.35
N GLY A 138 -16.51 -4.15 -12.26
CA GLY A 138 -16.09 -2.75 -12.17
C GLY A 138 -14.98 -2.44 -11.14
N VAL A 139 -14.56 -3.38 -10.29
CA VAL A 139 -13.53 -3.10 -9.25
C VAL A 139 -12.15 -2.84 -9.86
N LEU A 140 -11.71 -3.66 -10.82
CA LEU A 140 -10.44 -3.42 -11.53
C LEU A 140 -10.41 -2.04 -12.21
N VAL A 141 -11.51 -1.67 -12.86
CA VAL A 141 -11.64 -0.35 -13.52
C VAL A 141 -11.57 0.77 -12.49
N ALA A 142 -12.24 0.63 -11.34
CA ALA A 142 -12.16 1.60 -10.25
C ALA A 142 -10.74 1.72 -9.67
N CYS A 143 -10.00 0.60 -9.54
CA CYS A 143 -8.61 0.60 -9.07
C CYS A 143 -7.67 1.33 -10.03
N LEU A 144 -7.82 1.12 -11.33
CA LEU A 144 -7.05 1.84 -12.35
C LEU A 144 -7.44 3.33 -12.41
N TYR A 145 -8.72 3.64 -12.23
CA TYR A 145 -9.21 5.01 -12.15
C TYR A 145 -8.58 5.78 -10.97
N ILE A 146 -8.30 5.12 -9.85
CA ILE A 146 -7.56 5.73 -8.72
C ILE A 146 -6.16 6.18 -9.16
N LEU A 147 -5.43 5.33 -9.90
CA LEU A 147 -4.11 5.68 -10.44
C LEU A 147 -4.21 6.84 -11.44
N GLU A 148 -5.21 6.83 -12.33
CA GLU A 148 -5.45 7.91 -13.28
C GLU A 148 -5.76 9.24 -12.59
N LYS A 149 -6.61 9.22 -11.55
CA LYS A 149 -7.02 10.40 -10.79
C LYS A 149 -5.90 11.01 -9.94
N SER A 150 -4.90 10.20 -9.57
CA SER A 150 -3.69 10.71 -8.90
C SER A 150 -2.90 11.72 -9.73
N GLY A 151 -3.13 11.77 -11.05
CA GLY A 151 -2.36 12.61 -11.97
C GLY A 151 -0.92 12.13 -12.18
N THR A 152 -0.53 10.99 -11.61
CA THR A 152 0.80 10.42 -11.83
C THR A 152 0.91 9.82 -13.23
N PRO A 153 2.04 10.02 -13.94
CA PRO A 153 2.23 9.43 -15.25
C PRO A 153 2.29 7.90 -15.20
N ALA A 154 1.63 7.24 -16.16
CA ALA A 154 1.61 5.78 -16.28
C ALA A 154 3.01 5.13 -16.41
N SER A 155 4.03 5.89 -16.81
CA SER A 155 5.41 5.42 -16.92
C SER A 155 6.07 5.02 -15.59
N GLY A 156 5.43 5.33 -14.46
CA GLY A 156 5.87 4.91 -13.13
C GLY A 156 4.99 3.83 -12.51
N TRP A 157 4.02 3.27 -13.25
CA TRP A 157 3.08 2.29 -12.70
C TRP A 157 3.61 0.86 -12.72
N GLY A 158 4.78 0.61 -13.33
CA GLY A 158 5.49 -0.68 -13.24
C GLY A 158 6.33 -0.84 -11.98
N ASP A 159 6.42 0.19 -11.12
CA ASP A 159 7.15 0.14 -9.85
C ASP A 159 6.15 0.02 -8.68
N PRO A 160 6.12 -1.12 -7.95
CA PRO A 160 5.18 -1.30 -6.85
C PRO A 160 5.42 -0.31 -5.71
N ILE A 161 6.66 0.19 -5.51
CA ILE A 161 6.97 1.20 -4.50
C ILE A 161 6.18 2.48 -4.78
N ASN A 162 6.18 2.90 -6.05
CA ASN A 162 5.44 4.09 -6.48
C ASN A 162 3.93 3.86 -6.45
N VAL A 163 3.44 2.72 -6.96
CA VAL A 163 2.01 2.39 -6.98
C VAL A 163 1.43 2.36 -5.58
N VAL A 164 2.08 1.68 -4.63
CA VAL A 164 1.63 1.61 -3.24
C VAL A 164 1.61 3.00 -2.58
N ARG A 165 2.62 3.83 -2.86
CA ARG A 165 2.66 5.20 -2.33
C ARG A 165 1.54 6.07 -2.90
N ILE A 166 1.19 5.91 -4.19
CA ILE A 166 0.02 6.56 -4.80
C ILE A 166 -1.27 6.10 -4.13
N VAL A 167 -1.45 4.78 -3.95
CA VAL A 167 -2.65 4.21 -3.33
C VAL A 167 -2.82 4.71 -1.89
N SER A 168 -1.74 4.78 -1.11
CA SER A 168 -1.81 5.29 0.27
C SER A 168 -2.30 6.74 0.35
N ALA A 169 -1.96 7.58 -0.62
CA ALA A 169 -2.46 8.96 -0.71
C ALA A 169 -3.91 8.99 -1.22
N MET A 170 -4.17 8.32 -2.35
CA MET A 170 -5.45 8.43 -3.06
C MET A 170 -6.61 7.73 -2.37
N VAL A 171 -6.38 6.82 -1.42
CA VAL A 171 -7.48 6.17 -0.70
C VAL A 171 -8.11 7.13 0.32
N ASN A 172 -7.39 8.15 0.80
CA ASN A 172 -7.97 9.21 1.61
C ASN A 172 -8.22 10.50 0.81
N SER A 173 -9.20 11.30 1.23
CA SER A 173 -9.68 12.44 0.45
C SER A 173 -9.05 13.79 0.82
N VAL A 174 -8.05 13.83 1.71
CA VAL A 174 -7.65 15.09 2.36
C VAL A 174 -7.06 16.08 1.37
N ASP A 175 -6.14 15.62 0.52
CA ASP A 175 -5.41 16.49 -0.42
C ASP A 175 -5.93 16.38 -1.85
N ASP A 176 -6.23 15.15 -2.30
CA ASP A 176 -6.36 14.82 -3.72
C ASP A 176 -7.77 14.44 -4.17
N PHE A 177 -8.81 14.71 -3.34
CA PHE A 177 -10.17 14.20 -3.57
C PHE A 177 -10.20 12.66 -3.79
N GLY A 178 -9.38 11.95 -3.02
CA GLY A 178 -9.32 10.50 -3.01
C GLY A 178 -10.58 9.79 -2.51
N VAL A 179 -10.50 8.47 -2.41
CA VAL A 179 -11.65 7.56 -2.34
C VAL A 179 -12.56 7.83 -1.15
N ILE A 180 -11.99 7.97 0.05
CA ILE A 180 -12.76 7.99 1.30
C ILE A 180 -12.50 9.28 2.07
N GLN A 181 -13.58 9.90 2.54
CA GLN A 181 -13.51 10.98 3.54
C GLN A 181 -13.56 10.40 4.96
N GLY A 182 -12.53 10.69 5.77
CA GLY A 182 -12.47 10.27 7.17
C GLY A 182 -13.42 11.04 8.10
N ASN A 183 -13.97 10.38 9.12
CA ASN A 183 -14.76 11.05 10.17
C ASN A 183 -14.73 10.27 11.50
N TRP A 184 -14.27 10.94 12.56
CA TRP A 184 -14.20 10.43 13.94
C TRP A 184 -15.07 11.20 14.94
N SER A 185 -15.90 12.14 14.46
CA SER A 185 -16.71 13.01 15.33
C SER A 185 -17.86 12.32 16.08
N GLY A 186 -18.22 11.09 15.68
CA GLY A 186 -19.42 10.40 16.15
C GLY A 186 -20.72 10.88 15.49
N ASN A 187 -20.69 11.95 14.67
CA ASN A 187 -21.82 12.41 13.86
C ASN A 187 -21.53 12.17 12.38
N TYR A 188 -22.31 11.29 11.76
CA TYR A 188 -22.15 10.86 10.37
C TYR A 188 -23.22 11.40 9.44
N ALA A 189 -23.88 12.51 9.80
CA ALA A 189 -24.84 13.18 8.94
C ALA A 189 -24.23 13.52 7.56
N GLY A 190 -24.93 13.18 6.48
CA GLY A 190 -24.46 13.41 5.10
C GLY A 190 -23.61 12.28 4.51
N GLY A 191 -23.51 11.13 5.20
CA GLY A 191 -22.88 9.92 4.68
C GLY A 191 -23.25 8.68 5.49
N SER A 192 -22.48 7.63 5.30
CA SER A 192 -22.57 6.37 6.02
C SER A 192 -21.68 6.36 7.25
N ALA A 193 -22.16 5.81 8.36
CA ALA A 193 -21.32 5.59 9.53
C ALA A 193 -20.23 4.54 9.20
N PRO A 194 -18.94 4.76 9.53
CA PRO A 194 -17.84 3.87 9.16
C PRO A 194 -18.02 2.40 9.56
N THR A 195 -18.82 2.14 10.60
CA THR A 195 -19.11 0.79 11.12
C THR A 195 -20.05 -0.03 10.25
N ILE A 196 -20.83 0.60 9.35
CA ILE A 196 -21.79 -0.12 8.50
C ILE A 196 -21.13 -0.82 7.33
N TRP A 197 -19.96 -0.35 6.89
CA TRP A 197 -19.25 -0.95 5.77
C TRP A 197 -18.84 -2.39 6.12
N THR A 198 -19.14 -3.30 5.20
CA THR A 198 -18.81 -4.73 5.26
C THR A 198 -17.79 -5.15 4.21
N GLY A 199 -17.41 -4.23 3.31
CA GLY A 199 -16.53 -4.53 2.19
C GLY A 199 -16.15 -3.29 1.39
N SER A 200 -15.27 -3.48 0.41
CA SER A 200 -14.67 -2.42 -0.41
C SER A 200 -15.38 -2.20 -1.74
N VAL A 201 -16.10 -3.19 -2.24
CA VAL A 201 -16.76 -3.17 -3.57
C VAL A 201 -17.67 -1.96 -3.73
N GLU A 202 -18.60 -1.76 -2.79
CA GLU A 202 -19.55 -0.64 -2.84
C GLU A 202 -18.84 0.72 -2.80
N ILE A 203 -17.81 0.86 -1.97
CA ILE A 203 -17.04 2.10 -1.82
C ILE A 203 -16.35 2.45 -3.16
N LEU A 204 -15.65 1.48 -3.75
CA LEU A 204 -14.92 1.69 -5.01
C LEU A 204 -15.86 1.98 -6.19
N GLN A 205 -16.98 1.25 -6.28
CA GLN A 205 -17.98 1.47 -7.31
C GLN A 205 -18.66 2.84 -7.18
N GLN A 206 -19.00 3.27 -5.95
CA GLN A 206 -19.55 4.59 -5.70
C GLN A 206 -18.55 5.70 -6.07
N TYR A 207 -17.28 5.57 -5.67
CA TYR A 207 -16.24 6.54 -6.02
C TYR A 207 -16.09 6.71 -7.54
N HIS A 208 -15.97 5.58 -8.25
CA HIS A 208 -15.81 5.59 -9.70
C HIS A 208 -17.06 6.12 -10.42
N SER A 209 -18.26 5.64 -10.04
CA SER A 209 -19.53 6.04 -10.68
C SER A 209 -19.88 7.51 -10.42
N ASN A 210 -19.41 8.09 -9.31
CA ASN A 210 -19.56 9.52 -8.98
C ASN A 210 -18.35 10.37 -9.44
N ASN A 211 -17.63 9.92 -10.47
CA ASN A 211 -16.53 10.64 -11.13
C ASN A 211 -15.41 11.09 -10.17
N GLY A 212 -15.11 10.25 -9.18
CA GLY A 212 -14.09 10.51 -8.17
C GLY A 212 -14.53 11.44 -7.05
N THR A 213 -15.83 11.49 -6.75
CA THR A 213 -16.32 12.19 -5.56
C THR A 213 -16.07 11.33 -4.32
N PRO A 214 -15.41 11.85 -3.25
CA PRO A 214 -15.10 11.08 -2.06
C PRO A 214 -16.34 10.45 -1.39
N VAL A 215 -16.23 9.19 -1.03
CA VAL A 215 -17.26 8.42 -0.30
C VAL A 215 -17.19 8.74 1.19
N ARG A 216 -18.34 9.03 1.77
CA ARG A 216 -18.49 9.42 3.18
C ARG A 216 -19.15 8.29 3.99
N TYR A 217 -18.61 7.82 5.10
CA TYR A 217 -17.32 8.12 5.73
C TYR A 217 -16.54 6.84 6.04
N GLY A 218 -15.25 6.97 6.31
CA GLY A 218 -14.40 5.88 6.78
C GLY A 218 -13.59 6.20 8.03
N GLN A 219 -13.02 5.15 8.61
CA GLN A 219 -12.00 5.16 9.66
C GLN A 219 -10.90 4.14 9.27
N CYS A 220 -9.86 4.00 10.09
CA CYS A 220 -8.64 3.23 9.75
C CYS A 220 -8.92 1.87 9.10
N TRP A 221 -9.81 1.04 9.64
CA TRP A 221 -10.13 -0.27 9.06
C TRP A 221 -10.82 -0.19 7.69
N VAL A 222 -11.59 0.87 7.42
CA VAL A 222 -12.24 1.09 6.12
C VAL A 222 -11.19 1.49 5.08
N PHE A 223 -10.27 2.39 5.44
CA PHE A 223 -9.13 2.74 4.59
C PHE A 223 -8.30 1.48 4.29
N ALA A 224 -7.90 0.74 5.32
CA ALA A 224 -7.10 -0.47 5.18
C ALA A 224 -7.79 -1.55 4.31
N GLY A 225 -9.10 -1.75 4.47
CA GLY A 225 -9.88 -2.67 3.63
C GLY A 225 -9.84 -2.29 2.15
N VAL A 226 -10.02 -1.00 1.84
CA VAL A 226 -9.94 -0.48 0.47
C VAL A 226 -8.52 -0.57 -0.09
N VAL A 227 -7.48 -0.23 0.68
CA VAL A 227 -6.08 -0.41 0.25
C VAL A 227 -5.80 -1.86 -0.09
N THR A 228 -6.17 -2.82 0.77
CA THR A 228 -5.96 -4.24 0.47
C THR A 228 -6.68 -4.66 -0.81
N THR A 229 -7.91 -4.20 -1.03
CA THR A 229 -8.65 -4.48 -2.26
C THR A 229 -7.93 -3.95 -3.49
N VAL A 230 -7.51 -2.68 -3.46
CA VAL A 230 -6.82 -2.05 -4.59
C VAL A 230 -5.49 -2.75 -4.89
N LEU A 231 -4.67 -3.01 -3.87
CA LEU A 231 -3.37 -3.64 -4.06
C LEU A 231 -3.50 -5.09 -4.56
N ARG A 232 -4.41 -5.89 -3.99
CA ARG A 232 -4.69 -7.26 -4.48
C ARG A 232 -5.22 -7.27 -5.91
N CYS A 233 -6.12 -6.34 -6.24
CA CYS A 233 -6.66 -6.19 -7.60
C CYS A 233 -5.57 -5.88 -8.63
N LEU A 234 -4.56 -5.10 -8.25
CA LEU A 234 -3.41 -4.75 -9.09
C LEU A 234 -2.32 -5.83 -9.11
N GLY A 235 -2.47 -6.92 -8.35
CA GLY A 235 -1.52 -8.02 -8.28
C GLY A 235 -0.41 -7.84 -7.24
N ILE A 236 -0.50 -6.87 -6.33
CA ILE A 236 0.47 -6.71 -5.23
C ILE A 236 -0.02 -7.50 -4.01
N PRO A 237 0.74 -8.50 -3.50
CA PRO A 237 0.31 -9.25 -2.33
C PRO A 237 0.18 -8.33 -1.11
N CYS A 238 -0.97 -8.35 -0.45
CA CYS A 238 -1.28 -7.42 0.63
C CYS A 238 -2.14 -8.07 1.72
N ARG A 239 -1.98 -7.63 2.98
CA ARG A 239 -2.81 -8.01 4.13
C ARG A 239 -3.11 -6.80 5.02
N THR A 240 -4.26 -6.83 5.68
CA THR A 240 -4.58 -5.85 6.74
C THR A 240 -3.89 -6.24 8.05
N VAL A 241 -3.42 -5.24 8.79
CA VAL A 241 -2.72 -5.39 10.07
C VAL A 241 -3.38 -4.52 11.11
N THR A 242 -3.67 -5.08 12.28
CA THR A 242 -4.19 -4.35 13.43
C THR A 242 -3.12 -4.25 14.50
N ASN A 243 -2.82 -3.04 14.94
CA ASN A 243 -1.96 -2.76 16.08
C ASN A 243 -2.81 -2.32 17.29
N TYR A 244 -2.61 -2.93 18.46
CA TYR A 244 -3.29 -2.52 19.69
C TYR A 244 -2.41 -1.57 20.49
N LYS A 245 -3.03 -0.61 21.18
CA LYS A 245 -2.30 0.50 21.82
C LYS A 245 -1.40 1.22 20.81
N SER A 246 -1.96 1.67 19.70
CA SER A 246 -1.17 2.32 18.64
C SER A 246 -0.87 3.76 19.03
N ALA A 247 0.40 4.14 19.07
CA ALA A 247 0.77 5.54 19.25
C ALA A 247 0.41 6.34 17.99
N HIS A 248 -0.04 7.58 18.18
CA HIS A 248 -0.06 8.60 17.16
C HIS A 248 0.86 9.72 17.65
N ASP A 249 2.11 9.66 17.20
CA ASP A 249 3.17 10.64 17.46
C ASP A 249 3.02 11.79 16.45
N THR A 250 2.70 12.98 16.96
CA THR A 250 2.38 14.16 16.14
C THR A 250 3.57 15.11 15.94
N ASP A 251 4.70 14.85 16.60
CA ASP A 251 5.87 15.74 16.58
C ASP A 251 7.18 15.06 16.10
N VAL A 252 7.10 13.80 15.69
CA VAL A 252 8.21 13.00 15.16
C VAL A 252 9.33 12.83 16.21
N SER A 253 8.97 12.89 17.49
CA SER A 253 9.92 12.70 18.60
C SER A 253 10.30 11.23 18.82
N LEU A 254 9.54 10.30 18.22
CA LEU A 254 9.56 8.85 18.52
C LEU A 254 9.19 8.53 19.97
N THR A 255 8.58 9.49 20.64
CA THR A 255 8.03 9.40 21.99
C THR A 255 6.57 9.81 21.96
N THR A 256 5.82 9.39 22.98
CA THR A 256 4.45 9.85 23.18
C THR A 256 4.44 10.65 24.47
N ASP A 257 4.36 11.97 24.35
CA ASP A 257 4.51 12.87 25.48
C ASP A 257 3.18 13.12 26.20
N VAL A 258 3.21 13.03 27.53
CA VAL A 258 2.09 13.38 28.40
C VAL A 258 2.51 14.47 29.37
N TYR A 259 1.98 15.66 29.16
CA TYR A 259 2.14 16.84 29.98
C TYR A 259 1.07 16.90 31.06
N LEU A 260 1.53 17.00 32.30
CA LEU A 260 0.73 17.12 33.51
C LEU A 260 1.04 18.44 34.21
N ASP A 261 0.06 18.98 34.91
CA ASP A 261 0.23 20.16 35.76
C ASP A 261 0.91 19.82 37.10
N GLU A 262 1.01 20.81 37.98
CA GLU A 262 1.61 20.68 39.31
C GLU A 262 0.89 19.65 40.20
N ASN A 263 -0.40 19.38 39.94
CA ASN A 263 -1.25 18.43 40.67
C ASN A 263 -1.34 17.05 40.01
N LEU A 264 -0.61 16.82 38.91
CA LEU A 264 -0.67 15.62 38.07
C LEU A 264 -1.95 15.51 37.22
N ASP A 265 -2.67 16.61 37.01
CA ASP A 265 -3.80 16.66 36.10
C ASP A 265 -3.33 16.89 34.64
N PRO A 266 -3.94 16.24 33.62
CA PRO A 266 -3.54 16.42 32.23
C PRO A 266 -3.69 17.85 31.71
N LEU A 267 -2.69 18.33 30.99
CA LEU A 267 -2.72 19.62 30.29
C LEU A 267 -3.19 19.43 28.84
N ASP A 268 -4.49 19.50 28.61
CA ASP A 268 -5.13 19.26 27.30
C ASP A 268 -4.50 20.04 26.13
N LEU A 269 -4.04 21.28 26.36
CA LEU A 269 -3.42 22.11 25.33
C LEU A 269 -2.03 21.63 24.88
N LEU A 270 -1.34 20.84 25.70
CA LEU A 270 0.00 20.30 25.40
C LEU A 270 -0.04 18.83 24.98
N ASN A 271 -1.13 18.11 25.30
CA ASN A 271 -1.30 16.69 24.99
C ASN A 271 -1.96 16.50 23.62
N THR A 272 -1.19 16.70 22.55
CA THR A 272 -1.63 16.46 21.18
C THR A 272 -1.46 15.01 20.73
N ASP A 273 -0.49 14.30 21.30
CA ASP A 273 -0.30 12.87 21.06
C ASP A 273 -1.44 12.04 21.65
N SER A 274 -1.75 10.93 21.00
CA SER A 274 -2.79 10.02 21.47
C SER A 274 -2.39 8.56 21.32
N VAL A 275 -2.95 7.70 22.17
CA VAL A 275 -2.83 6.26 22.05
C VAL A 275 -4.20 5.69 21.70
N TRP A 276 -4.30 5.14 20.50
CA TRP A 276 -5.52 4.54 19.99
C TRP A 276 -5.69 3.15 20.62
N ASN A 277 -6.93 2.77 20.91
CA ASN A 277 -7.24 1.41 21.40
C ASN A 277 -6.70 0.35 20.42
N PHE A 278 -6.94 0.60 19.14
CA PHE A 278 -6.32 -0.10 18.03
C PHE A 278 -6.25 0.84 16.82
N HIS A 279 -5.32 0.55 15.92
CA HIS A 279 -5.20 1.17 14.61
C HIS A 279 -4.99 0.07 13.56
N VAL A 280 -5.44 0.32 12.32
CA VAL A 280 -5.39 -0.66 11.23
C VAL A 280 -4.73 -0.04 10.01
N TRP A 281 -3.72 -0.72 9.48
CA TRP A 281 -3.01 -0.38 8.25
C TRP A 281 -2.79 -1.63 7.38
N ASN A 282 -1.89 -1.56 6.40
CA ASN A 282 -1.60 -2.64 5.47
C ASN A 282 -0.12 -3.04 5.46
N ASP A 283 0.16 -4.33 5.37
CA ASP A 283 1.45 -4.83 4.89
C ASP A 283 1.29 -5.21 3.41
N CYS A 284 2.23 -4.79 2.57
CA CYS A 284 2.33 -5.22 1.17
C CYS A 284 3.70 -5.84 0.89
N TRP A 285 3.75 -6.80 -0.04
CA TRP A 285 4.97 -7.55 -0.33
C TRP A 285 5.65 -7.02 -1.59
N MET A 286 6.92 -6.63 -1.47
CA MET A 286 7.75 -6.25 -2.61
C MET A 286 9.24 -6.25 -2.28
N ALA A 287 10.08 -6.34 -3.30
CA ALA A 287 11.48 -5.97 -3.24
C ALA A 287 11.66 -4.45 -3.04
N ARG A 288 12.79 -4.06 -2.45
CA ARG A 288 13.15 -2.66 -2.19
C ARG A 288 14.50 -2.33 -2.83
N SER A 289 14.53 -2.30 -4.17
CA SER A 289 15.73 -1.98 -4.96
C SER A 289 16.28 -0.57 -4.70
N ASP A 290 15.46 0.28 -4.08
CA ASP A 290 15.77 1.65 -3.71
C ASP A 290 16.42 1.77 -2.31
N LEU A 291 16.58 0.65 -1.59
CA LEU A 291 17.17 0.53 -0.26
C LEU A 291 18.34 -0.49 -0.26
N PRO A 292 19.16 -0.54 0.82
CA PRO A 292 20.14 -1.61 0.99
C PRO A 292 19.51 -3.01 0.98
N GLU A 293 20.33 -4.01 0.63
CA GLU A 293 19.92 -5.42 0.60
C GLU A 293 19.32 -5.87 1.96
N GLY A 294 18.30 -6.73 1.91
CA GLY A 294 17.58 -7.23 3.08
C GLY A 294 16.37 -6.40 3.52
N MET A 295 16.08 -5.27 2.84
CA MET A 295 14.93 -4.42 3.16
C MET A 295 13.63 -4.76 2.41
N GLY A 296 13.67 -5.75 1.51
CA GLY A 296 12.48 -6.27 0.82
C GLY A 296 11.56 -7.10 1.73
N GLY A 297 10.55 -7.71 1.12
CA GLY A 297 9.51 -8.48 1.82
C GLY A 297 8.34 -7.57 2.23
N TRP A 298 7.81 -7.75 3.44
CA TRP A 298 6.69 -6.95 3.93
C TRP A 298 7.05 -5.48 4.17
N GLN A 299 6.22 -4.59 3.65
CA GLN A 299 6.31 -3.14 3.79
C GLN A 299 5.01 -2.60 4.38
N ALA A 300 5.10 -1.85 5.48
CA ALA A 300 3.96 -1.18 6.11
C ALA A 300 3.55 0.05 5.28
N VAL A 301 2.25 0.20 5.11
CA VAL A 301 1.59 1.26 4.33
C VAL A 301 0.32 1.65 5.05
N ASP A 302 0.10 2.95 5.23
CA ASP A 302 -1.11 3.45 5.86
C ASP A 302 -1.72 4.58 5.03
N ALA A 303 -3.01 4.42 4.70
CA ALA A 303 -3.82 5.42 4.01
C ALA A 303 -4.64 6.28 4.96
N THR A 304 -4.63 5.99 6.26
CA THR A 304 -5.29 6.81 7.26
C THR A 304 -4.56 8.14 7.39
N PRO A 305 -5.22 9.29 7.20
CA PRO A 305 -4.56 10.59 7.24
C PRO A 305 -4.22 10.97 8.69
N GLN A 306 -3.02 10.59 9.11
CA GLN A 306 -2.43 10.89 10.42
C GLN A 306 -1.40 12.00 10.29
N GLU A 307 -0.27 11.69 9.66
CA GLU A 307 0.82 12.62 9.41
C GLU A 307 1.10 12.82 7.92
N THR A 308 1.69 13.97 7.58
CA THR A 308 2.04 14.28 6.19
C THR A 308 3.44 13.75 5.84
N SER A 309 3.55 13.07 4.69
CA SER A 309 4.82 12.65 4.11
C SER A 309 5.13 13.45 2.85
N GLN A 310 6.06 14.40 2.98
CA GLN A 310 6.40 15.41 1.96
C GLN A 310 5.21 16.31 1.60
N GLY A 311 4.41 16.70 2.60
CA GLY A 311 3.29 17.63 2.45
C GLY A 311 1.98 17.02 1.96
N THR A 312 1.88 15.69 1.88
CA THR A 312 0.66 14.95 1.51
C THR A 312 0.35 13.91 2.57
N PHE A 313 -0.92 13.70 2.91
CA PHE A 313 -1.36 12.64 3.83
C PHE A 313 -1.24 11.26 3.18
N ARG A 314 -0.12 10.60 3.45
CA ARG A 314 0.25 9.28 2.96
C ARG A 314 1.37 8.70 3.83
N CYS A 315 1.44 7.39 3.94
CA CYS A 315 2.49 6.72 4.72
C CYS A 315 2.98 5.45 4.03
N GLY A 316 4.30 5.29 3.93
CA GLY A 316 4.96 4.10 3.41
C GLY A 316 5.29 4.17 1.91
N PRO A 317 5.84 3.07 1.34
CA PRO A 317 6.12 1.79 1.99
C PRO A 317 7.34 1.83 2.95
N ALA A 318 7.12 1.45 4.21
CA ALA A 318 8.15 1.33 5.25
C ALA A 318 8.56 -0.14 5.43
N SER A 319 9.83 -0.47 5.26
CA SER A 319 10.31 -1.85 5.43
C SER A 319 10.12 -2.32 6.88
N LEU A 320 9.41 -3.44 7.08
CA LEU A 320 9.26 -4.04 8.42
C LEU A 320 10.62 -4.40 9.02
N THR A 321 11.57 -4.85 8.19
CA THR A 321 12.95 -5.09 8.62
C THR A 321 13.59 -3.81 9.15
N ALA A 322 13.44 -2.67 8.46
CA ALA A 322 13.98 -1.39 8.92
C ALA A 322 13.31 -0.95 10.23
N VAL A 323 11.99 -1.03 10.33
CA VAL A 323 11.22 -0.71 11.55
C VAL A 323 11.69 -1.57 12.72
N ARG A 324 11.77 -2.89 12.54
CA ARG A 324 12.20 -3.83 13.58
C ARG A 324 13.57 -3.53 14.15
N HIS A 325 14.52 -3.17 13.28
CA HIS A 325 15.89 -2.85 13.68
C HIS A 325 16.09 -1.37 14.03
N GLY A 326 15.02 -0.56 14.05
CA GLY A 326 15.07 0.86 14.37
C GLY A 326 15.79 1.71 13.32
N GLN A 327 15.95 1.26 12.08
CA GLN A 327 16.61 1.99 10.99
C GLN A 327 15.69 3.06 10.38
N VAL A 328 15.20 3.97 11.23
CA VAL A 328 14.16 4.96 10.92
C VAL A 328 14.55 6.03 9.91
N TYR A 329 15.85 6.14 9.59
CA TYR A 329 16.37 7.04 8.56
C TYR A 329 16.10 6.53 7.13
N LEU A 330 15.69 5.26 6.97
CA LEU A 330 15.37 4.68 5.68
C LEU A 330 13.97 5.12 5.24
N LYS A 331 13.87 5.45 3.95
CA LYS A 331 12.58 5.76 3.33
C LYS A 331 11.72 4.49 3.18
N HIS A 332 10.39 4.59 3.14
CA HIS A 332 9.60 5.77 3.42
C HIS A 332 9.05 5.70 4.84
N ASP A 333 8.94 6.84 5.51
CA ASP A 333 8.13 7.03 6.72
C ASP A 333 8.40 6.04 7.88
N ALA A 334 9.57 5.39 7.88
CA ALA A 334 9.92 4.36 8.85
C ALA A 334 9.97 4.88 10.30
N ALA A 335 10.30 6.16 10.49
CA ALA A 335 10.23 6.84 11.77
C ALA A 335 8.82 6.85 12.35
N PHE A 336 7.83 7.25 11.54
CA PHE A 336 6.43 7.29 11.96
C PHE A 336 5.92 5.89 12.32
N VAL A 337 6.10 4.91 11.41
CA VAL A 337 5.68 3.52 11.65
C VAL A 337 6.39 2.92 12.88
N PHE A 338 7.66 3.27 13.12
CA PHE A 338 8.36 2.86 14.34
C PHE A 338 7.74 3.43 15.61
N ALA A 339 7.36 4.71 15.59
CA ALA A 339 6.70 5.34 16.73
C ALA A 339 5.36 4.65 17.05
N GLU A 340 4.55 4.31 16.04
CA GLU A 340 3.25 3.64 16.20
C GLU A 340 3.33 2.33 17.01
N VAL A 341 4.44 1.58 16.86
CA VAL A 341 4.62 0.25 17.44
C VAL A 341 5.61 0.17 18.61
N ASN A 342 6.40 1.22 18.84
CA ASN A 342 7.54 1.12 19.74
C ASN A 342 7.96 2.44 20.41
N SER A 343 7.14 3.50 20.39
CA SER A 343 7.43 4.73 21.14
C SER A 343 7.42 4.48 22.66
N ASP A 344 8.31 5.16 23.38
CA ASP A 344 8.24 5.24 24.83
C ASP A 344 7.22 6.34 25.19
N LYS A 345 6.37 6.09 26.19
CA LYS A 345 5.46 7.12 26.70
C LYS A 345 6.15 7.89 27.83
N ILE A 346 6.34 9.19 27.66
CA ILE A 346 7.10 10.03 28.58
C ILE A 346 6.16 10.97 29.31
N TYR A 347 6.25 11.02 30.64
CA TYR A 347 5.41 11.88 31.46
C TYR A 347 6.22 13.07 31.95
N TRP A 348 5.76 14.26 31.59
CA TRP A 348 6.34 15.55 31.94
C TRP A 348 5.44 16.25 32.95
N GLN A 349 6.00 16.67 34.09
CA GLN A 349 5.27 17.45 35.08
C GLN A 349 5.71 18.91 35.04
N ARG A 350 4.74 19.81 35.01
CA ARG A 350 4.96 21.24 35.18
C ARG A 350 5.38 21.53 36.62
N LYS A 351 6.46 22.28 36.78
CA LYS A 351 6.92 22.82 38.06
C LYS A 351 6.25 24.16 38.33
N ILE A 352 6.25 24.57 39.59
CA ILE A 352 5.72 25.87 40.07
C ILE A 352 6.33 27.07 39.32
N ASP A 353 7.58 26.96 38.84
CA ASP A 353 8.26 28.00 38.06
C ASP A 353 7.84 28.05 36.57
N GLY A 354 6.93 27.17 36.16
CA GLY A 354 6.42 27.03 34.80
C GLY A 354 7.25 26.13 33.89
N THR A 355 8.40 25.61 34.33
CA THR A 355 9.23 24.67 33.55
C THR A 355 8.73 23.23 33.66
N PHE A 356 9.16 22.35 32.76
CA PHE A 356 8.79 20.92 32.79
C PHE A 356 9.97 20.04 33.20
N SER A 357 9.68 18.95 33.90
CA SER A 357 10.63 17.86 34.13
C SER A 357 9.99 16.52 33.87
N GLN A 358 10.75 15.62 33.25
CA GLN A 358 10.36 14.23 33.10
C GLN A 358 10.27 13.57 34.48
N ILE A 359 9.10 13.00 34.79
CA ILE A 359 8.83 12.31 36.05
C ILE A 359 8.73 10.79 35.89
N TYR A 360 8.38 10.31 34.70
CA TYR A 360 8.22 8.89 34.42
C TYR A 360 8.42 8.58 32.93
N SER A 361 8.84 7.34 32.63
CA SER A 361 8.96 6.81 31.27
C SER A 361 8.45 5.38 31.27
N GLU A 362 7.43 5.14 30.45
CA GLU A 362 6.76 3.87 30.29
C GLU A 362 7.19 3.24 28.95
N LYS A 363 8.07 2.25 29.03
CA LYS A 363 8.78 1.68 27.86
C LYS A 363 8.05 0.52 27.16
N LYS A 364 6.77 0.33 27.47
CA LYS A 364 5.93 -0.82 27.07
C LYS A 364 4.47 -0.38 26.87
N ALA A 365 4.27 0.88 26.50
CA ALA A 365 2.95 1.48 26.48
C ALA A 365 2.17 1.13 25.22
N VAL A 366 2.87 0.82 24.11
CA VAL A 366 2.31 0.80 22.76
C VAL A 366 2.80 -0.38 21.92
N GLY A 367 2.06 -0.68 20.85
CA GLY A 367 2.48 -1.65 19.85
C GLY A 367 2.23 -3.10 20.25
N HIS A 368 1.05 -3.45 20.72
CA HIS A 368 0.76 -4.75 21.30
C HIS A 368 -0.06 -5.63 20.35
N CYS A 369 0.14 -6.94 20.46
CA CYS A 369 -0.66 -7.96 19.76
C CYS A 369 -0.88 -7.63 18.27
N ILE A 370 0.16 -7.23 17.55
CA ILE A 370 0.03 -6.83 16.15
C ILE A 370 -0.46 -8.04 15.36
N SER A 371 -1.65 -7.92 14.79
CA SER A 371 -2.45 -9.07 14.34
C SER A 371 -2.81 -8.97 12.86
N THR A 372 -2.79 -10.11 12.20
CA THR A 372 -3.33 -10.28 10.84
C THR A 372 -4.06 -11.62 10.72
N LYS A 373 -4.80 -11.83 9.65
CA LYS A 373 -5.45 -13.12 9.36
C LYS A 373 -4.38 -14.15 8.99
N ALA A 374 -4.50 -15.37 9.51
CA ALA A 374 -3.60 -16.46 9.17
C ALA A 374 -3.85 -16.97 7.73
N VAL A 375 -2.78 -17.45 7.10
CA VAL A 375 -2.85 -18.08 5.76
C VAL A 375 -3.73 -19.32 5.83
N GLY A 376 -4.72 -19.41 4.94
CA GLY A 376 -5.57 -20.59 4.78
C GLY A 376 -6.53 -20.87 5.96
N SER A 377 -6.66 -19.97 6.93
CA SER A 377 -7.60 -20.13 8.06
C SER A 377 -8.15 -18.79 8.56
N ASP A 378 -9.18 -18.87 9.40
CA ASP A 378 -9.79 -17.71 10.08
C ASP A 378 -9.16 -17.43 11.45
N GLU A 379 -8.01 -18.04 11.74
CA GLU A 379 -7.28 -17.80 12.97
C GLU A 379 -6.49 -16.48 12.94
N ARG A 380 -6.25 -15.95 14.14
CA ARG A 380 -5.39 -14.77 14.34
C ARG A 380 -3.93 -15.17 14.29
N ASN A 381 -3.17 -14.55 13.40
CA ASN A 381 -1.72 -14.63 13.38
C ASN A 381 -1.12 -13.40 14.09
N ASP A 382 -0.35 -13.64 15.16
CA ASP A 382 0.37 -12.59 15.88
C ASP A 382 1.74 -12.33 15.25
N ILE A 383 1.87 -11.17 14.62
CA ILE A 383 3.04 -10.74 13.86
C ILE A 383 3.85 -9.66 14.60
N THR A 384 3.64 -9.46 15.90
CA THR A 384 4.37 -8.45 16.70
C THR A 384 5.89 -8.59 16.56
N HIS A 385 6.36 -9.84 16.48
CA HIS A 385 7.78 -10.18 16.33
C HIS A 385 8.41 -9.70 15.00
N LEU A 386 7.59 -9.37 13.99
CA LEU A 386 8.07 -8.80 12.73
C LEU A 386 8.33 -7.30 12.84
N TYR A 387 7.64 -6.61 13.75
CA TYR A 387 7.73 -5.16 13.93
C TYR A 387 8.70 -4.74 15.01
N LYS A 388 8.92 -5.57 16.04
CA LYS A 388 9.86 -5.27 17.12
C LYS A 388 10.47 -6.52 17.75
N HIS A 389 11.63 -6.35 18.37
CA HIS A 389 12.28 -7.40 19.14
C HIS A 389 11.51 -7.70 20.44
N PRO A 390 11.60 -8.93 20.98
CA PRO A 390 11.08 -9.23 22.31
C PRO A 390 11.65 -8.27 23.34
N GLU A 391 10.80 -7.79 24.23
CA GLU A 391 11.14 -6.70 25.13
C GLU A 391 12.27 -7.02 26.12
N GLU A 392 12.55 -8.30 26.33
CA GLU A 392 13.56 -8.83 27.26
C GLU A 392 14.98 -8.92 26.65
N MET A 393 15.16 -8.72 25.33
CA MET A 393 16.40 -9.06 24.62
C MET A 393 17.23 -7.87 24.08
N GLY A 394 16.84 -6.60 24.29
CA GLY A 394 17.61 -5.38 23.86
C GLY A 394 17.85 -5.25 22.34
N PRO A 395 18.56 -4.22 21.83
CA PRO A 395 18.39 -2.78 22.06
C PRO A 395 17.11 -2.22 21.39
N ARG A 396 16.50 -1.18 22.01
CA ARG A 396 15.20 -0.59 21.62
C ARG A 396 15.30 0.72 20.84
N LYS A 397 16.49 1.09 20.43
CA LYS A 397 16.77 2.48 20.02
C LYS A 397 16.65 2.62 18.51
N ALA A 398 15.85 3.60 18.11
CA ALA A 398 15.95 4.17 16.77
C ALA A 398 17.43 4.54 16.50
N LEU A 399 17.98 3.94 15.45
CA LEU A 399 19.29 4.26 14.92
C LEU A 399 19.12 5.48 14.03
N PHE A 400 19.60 6.62 14.50
CA PHE A 400 19.74 7.81 13.67
C PHE A 400 21.08 7.75 12.93
N TRP A 401 21.08 8.02 11.63
CA TRP A 401 22.32 8.33 10.91
C TRP A 401 22.75 9.76 11.28
N LEU A 402 23.30 9.93 12.48
CA LEU A 402 24.12 11.09 12.79
C LEU A 402 25.54 10.70 12.37
N GLY A 403 26.10 11.38 11.38
CA GLY A 403 27.51 11.32 11.00
C GLY A 403 28.45 11.87 12.10
N PHE A 404 28.25 11.46 13.34
CA PHE A 404 29.12 11.71 14.47
C PHE A 404 29.36 10.39 15.18
N GLU A 405 30.62 9.93 15.12
CA GLU A 405 31.14 8.94 16.04
C GLU A 405 30.72 9.27 17.48
N PRO A 406 30.40 8.26 18.31
CA PRO A 406 30.13 8.49 19.71
C PRO A 406 31.40 8.97 20.40
N ARG A 407 31.52 10.28 20.63
CA ARG A 407 32.43 10.79 21.65
C ARG A 407 31.78 10.58 23.00
N THR A 408 32.34 9.65 23.75
CA THR A 408 32.19 9.57 25.20
C THR A 408 32.53 10.92 25.82
N PHE A 409 31.63 11.47 26.63
CA PHE A 409 31.97 12.41 27.69
C PHE A 409 31.71 11.72 29.03
#